data_AF-A0A023FU20-F1
#
_entry.id   AF-A0A023FU20-F1
#
_cell.length_a   1.000
_cell.length_b   1.000
_cell.length_c   1.000
_cell.angle_alpha   90.00
_cell.angle_beta   90.00
_cell.angle_gamma   90.00
#
_symmetry.space_group_name_H-M   'P 1'
#
loop_
_entity.id
_entity.type
_entity.pdbx_description
1 polymer ?
#
loop_
_entity_poly.entity_id
_entity_poly.type
_entity_poly.pdbx_seq_one_letter_code
_entity_poly.pdbx_strand_id
1 'polypeptide(L)'
;MRASISTVLLRVAVWFMHRIMSRMLTGVYVPKGQIEMLKRAVEQNVPMVYLPLHRSHLDYILVTYLLYLNGMRVPLVAAGDNLLIPLFGTLLRGWEDSL
;
A
#
# COMPACT_ATOMS: atom_id res chain seq x y z
N MET A 1 17.77 -9.26 -15.39
CA MET A 1 16.65 -10.10 -15.87
C MET A 1 15.46 -9.18 -16.16
N ARG A 2 15.07 -8.99 -17.43
CA ARG A 2 13.85 -8.22 -17.77
C ARG A 2 12.67 -9.20 -17.78
N ALA A 3 11.78 -9.09 -16.80
CA ALA A 3 10.55 -9.86 -16.79
C ALA A 3 9.67 -9.38 -17.96
N SER A 4 9.53 -10.21 -19.01
CA SER A 4 8.62 -9.95 -20.13
C SER A 4 7.17 -10.20 -19.69
N ILE A 5 6.64 -9.36 -18.81
CA ILE A 5 5.25 -9.45 -18.39
C ILE A 5 4.37 -8.86 -19.51
N SER A 6 3.45 -9.68 -20.02
CA SER A 6 2.49 -9.27 -21.04
C SER A 6 1.69 -8.05 -20.57
N THR A 7 1.75 -6.96 -21.34
CA THR A 7 1.00 -5.72 -21.06
C THR A 7 -0.52 -5.93 -21.09
N VAL A 8 -0.99 -6.98 -21.76
CA VAL A 8 -2.40 -7.41 -21.74
C VAL A 8 -2.73 -8.05 -20.40
N LEU A 9 -1.90 -8.96 -19.92
CA LEU A 9 -2.08 -9.62 -18.62
C LEU A 9 -2.09 -8.60 -17.49
N LEU A 10 -1.19 -7.62 -17.54
CA LEU A 10 -1.08 -6.57 -16.53
C LEU A 10 -2.33 -5.67 -16.51
N ARG A 11 -2.87 -5.32 -17.68
CA ARG A 11 -4.12 -4.56 -17.79
C ARG A 11 -5.33 -5.32 -17.24
N VAL A 12 -5.44 -6.61 -17.56
CA VAL A 12 -6.52 -7.46 -17.05
C VAL A 12 -6.41 -7.60 -15.53
N ALA A 13 -5.20 -7.83 -15.00
CA ALA A 13 -4.97 -7.95 -13.57
C ALA A 13 -5.34 -6.64 -12.82
N VAL A 14 -4.96 -5.49 -13.36
CA VAL A 14 -5.30 -4.18 -12.77
C VAL A 14 -6.81 -3.92 -12.82
N TRP A 15 -7.48 -4.21 -13.94
CA TRP A 15 -8.94 -4.07 -14.05
C TRP A 15 -9.68 -4.98 -13.06
N PHE A 16 -9.24 -6.23 -12.95
CA PHE A 16 -9.82 -7.21 -12.03
C PHE A 16 -9.63 -6.78 -10.57
N MET A 17 -8.43 -6.34 -10.21
CA MET A 17 -8.11 -5.81 -8.89
C MET A 17 -8.99 -4.60 -8.55
N HIS A 18 -9.11 -3.66 -9.47
CA HIS A 18 -9.96 -2.48 -9.30
C HIS A 18 -11.42 -2.88 -9.08
N ARG A 19 -11.94 -3.83 -9.88
CA ARG A 19 -13.32 -4.32 -9.73
C ARG A 19 -13.58 -4.97 -8.37
N ILE A 20 -12.63 -5.76 -7.86
CA ILE A 20 -12.71 -6.37 -6.52
C ILE A 20 -12.73 -5.26 -5.45
N MET A 21 -11.81 -4.31 -5.53
CA MET A 21 -11.73 -3.20 -4.56
C MET A 21 -13.01 -2.37 -4.54
N SER A 22 -13.57 -2.04 -5.70
CA SER A 22 -14.85 -1.30 -5.83
C SER A 22 -16.06 -2.10 -5.35
N ARG A 23 -15.96 -3.42 -5.18
CA ARG A 23 -17.02 -4.27 -4.63
C ARG A 23 -16.89 -4.50 -3.13
N MET A 24 -15.66 -4.51 -2.61
CA MET A 24 -15.38 -4.74 -1.20
C MET A 24 -15.52 -3.47 -0.35
N LEU A 25 -15.32 -2.30 -0.95
CA LEU A 25 -15.35 -1.02 -0.25
C LEU A 25 -16.43 -0.12 -0.88
N THR A 26 -17.45 0.23 -0.11
CA THR A 26 -18.45 1.24 -0.50
C THR A 26 -17.84 2.64 -0.53
N GLY A 27 -16.84 2.89 0.31
CA GLY A 27 -16.09 4.13 0.39
C GLY A 27 -15.08 4.07 1.52
N VAL A 28 -14.04 4.89 1.42
CA VAL A 28 -13.05 5.05 2.49
C VAL A 28 -13.07 6.50 2.92
N TYR A 29 -13.46 6.71 4.17
CA TYR A 29 -13.45 8.04 4.77
C TYR A 29 -12.13 8.27 5.49
N VAL A 30 -11.37 9.26 5.02
CA VAL A 30 -10.12 9.66 5.66
C VAL A 30 -10.20 11.13 6.06
N PRO A 31 -10.18 11.43 7.38
CA PRO A 31 -10.14 12.80 7.86
C PRO A 31 -8.91 13.55 7.34
N LYS A 32 -9.14 14.70 6.68
CA LYS A 32 -8.06 15.54 6.13
C LYS A 32 -7.01 15.94 7.18
N GLY A 33 -7.45 16.22 8.41
CA GLY A 33 -6.57 16.59 9.52
C GLY A 33 -5.59 15.48 9.91
N GLN A 34 -5.97 14.21 9.76
CA GLN A 34 -5.07 13.08 10.05
C GLN A 34 -3.98 12.96 8.97
N ILE A 35 -4.33 13.16 7.70
CA ILE A 35 -3.35 13.19 6.61
C ILE A 35 -2.36 14.33 6.80
N GLU A 36 -2.85 15.52 7.16
CA GLU A 36 -1.99 16.68 7.40
C GLU A 36 -1.03 16.46 8.56
N MET A 37 -1.52 15.85 9.65
CA MET A 37 -0.69 15.45 10.79
C MET A 37 0.41 14.47 10.37
N LEU A 38 0.09 13.47 9.55
CA LEU A 38 1.07 12.51 9.03
C LEU A 38 2.10 13.17 8.12
N LYS A 39 1.70 14.10 7.24
CA LYS A 39 2.62 14.85 6.39
C LYS A 39 3.63 15.66 7.21
N ARG A 40 3.18 16.34 8.26
CA ARG A 40 4.07 17.08 9.18
C ARG A 40 5.05 16.14 9.90
N ALA A 41 4.60 14.96 10.32
CA ALA A 41 5.48 13.97 10.92
C ALA A 41 6.57 13.48 9.96
N VAL A 42 6.22 13.28 8.67
CA VAL A 42 7.18 12.96 7.61
C VAL A 42 8.19 14.08 7.40
N GLU A 43 7.74 15.34 7.31
CA GLU A 43 8.62 16.51 7.16
C GLU A 43 9.61 16.65 8.32
N GLN A 44 9.18 16.27 9.53
CA GLN A 44 10.00 16.28 10.74
C GLN A 44 10.87 15.02 10.92
N ASN A 45 10.88 14.10 9.95
CA ASN A 45 11.58 12.81 10.01
C ASN A 45 11.24 11.99 11.27
N VAL A 46 10.01 12.08 11.76
CA VAL A 46 9.55 11.31 12.91
C VAL A 46 9.36 9.85 12.49
N PRO A 47 9.95 8.87 13.18
CA PRO A 47 9.70 7.46 12.91
C PRO A 47 8.22 7.12 13.12
N MET A 48 7.56 6.56 12.10
CA MET A 48 6.15 6.20 12.16
C MET A 48 5.97 4.68 12.22
N VAL A 49 5.17 4.22 13.17
CA VAL A 49 4.73 2.83 13.29
C VAL A 49 3.22 2.78 13.10
N TYR A 50 2.76 2.08 12.07
CA TYR A 50 1.34 1.91 11.79
C TYR A 50 0.84 0.59 12.35
N LEU A 51 -0.18 0.64 13.21
CA LEU A 51 -0.81 -0.53 13.84
C LEU A 51 -2.24 -0.69 13.30
N PRO A 52 -2.44 -1.49 12.22
CA PRO A 52 -3.78 -1.80 11.74
C PRO A 52 -4.52 -2.68 12.75
N LEU A 53 -5.86 -2.66 12.71
CA LEU A 53 -6.72 -3.41 13.64
C LEU A 53 -6.69 -4.95 13.45
N HIS A 54 -5.92 -5.45 12.47
CA HIS A 54 -5.75 -6.86 12.11
C HIS A 54 -7.06 -7.66 11.94
N ARG A 55 -8.14 -7.00 11.52
CA ARG A 55 -9.40 -7.68 11.23
C ARG A 55 -9.35 -8.41 9.90
N SER A 56 -8.55 -7.93 8.97
CA SER A 56 -8.38 -8.57 7.67
C SER A 56 -7.04 -8.23 7.03
N HIS A 57 -6.66 -9.05 6.06
CA HIS A 57 -5.54 -8.76 5.17
C HIS A 57 -5.72 -7.47 4.36
N LEU A 58 -6.95 -6.96 4.23
CA LEU A 58 -7.22 -5.70 3.54
C LEU A 58 -6.72 -4.49 4.34
N ASP A 59 -6.57 -4.59 5.66
CA ASP A 59 -6.25 -3.45 6.53
C ASP A 59 -4.87 -2.85 6.18
N TYR A 60 -3.83 -3.69 6.04
CA TYR A 60 -2.51 -3.20 5.64
C TYR A 60 -2.44 -2.79 4.16
N ILE A 61 -3.25 -3.40 3.29
CA ILE A 61 -3.39 -2.99 1.88
C ILE A 61 -3.91 -1.57 1.84
N LEU A 62 -4.97 -1.29 2.60
CA LEU A 62 -5.63 0.00 2.62
C LEU A 62 -4.74 1.09 3.22
N VAL A 63 -4.05 0.81 4.33
CA VAL A 63 -3.08 1.75 4.92
C VAL A 63 -1.98 2.09 3.91
N THR A 64 -1.38 1.08 3.27
CA THR A 64 -0.34 1.29 2.25
C THR A 64 -0.88 2.10 1.07
N TYR A 65 -2.08 1.79 0.59
CA TYR A 65 -2.73 2.49 -0.50
C TYR A 65 -3.01 3.97 -0.17
N LEU A 66 -3.51 4.27 1.03
CA LEU A 66 -3.78 5.63 1.48
C LEU A 66 -2.50 6.45 1.60
N LEU A 67 -1.42 5.87 2.11
CA LEU A 67 -0.13 6.55 2.23
C LEU A 67 0.45 6.86 0.84
N TYR A 68 0.39 5.90 -0.08
CA TYR A 68 0.80 6.07 -1.47
C TYR A 68 0.01 7.19 -2.18
N LEU A 69 -1.32 7.21 -2.06
CA LEU A 69 -2.17 8.24 -2.68
C LEU A 69 -1.88 9.65 -2.17
N ASN A 70 -1.30 9.78 -0.97
CA ASN A 70 -0.96 11.06 -0.36
C ASN A 70 0.52 11.44 -0.53
N GLY A 71 1.28 10.70 -1.35
CA GLY A 71 2.70 10.96 -1.61
C GLY A 71 3.63 10.67 -0.42
N MET A 72 3.16 9.88 0.55
CA MET A 72 3.95 9.50 1.72
C MET A 72 4.67 8.17 1.48
N ARG A 73 5.81 7.97 2.17
CA ARG A 73 6.54 6.70 2.13
C ARG A 73 5.64 5.56 2.60
N VAL A 74 5.62 4.49 1.82
CA VAL A 74 4.88 3.27 2.13
C VAL A 74 5.49 2.55 3.34
N PRO A 75 4.66 1.98 4.23
CA PRO A 75 5.16 1.39 5.47
C PRO A 75 5.80 0.03 5.19
N LEU A 76 6.90 -0.25 5.89
CA LEU A 76 7.45 -1.61 5.95
C LEU A 76 6.53 -2.47 6.80
N VAL A 77 5.99 -3.54 6.20
CA VAL A 77 5.10 -4.47 6.91
C VAL A 77 5.96 -5.55 7.56
N ALA A 78 6.03 -5.54 8.89
CA ALA A 78 6.64 -6.61 9.66
C ALA A 78 5.74 -7.85 9.64
N ALA A 79 5.88 -8.63 8.58
CA ALA A 79 5.17 -9.88 8.35
C ALA A 79 6.15 -11.04 8.54
N GLY A 80 5.87 -11.97 9.46
CA GLY A 80 6.56 -13.26 9.50
C GLY A 80 6.20 -14.13 8.28
N ASP A 81 6.65 -15.39 8.25
CA ASP A 81 6.47 -16.33 7.12
C ASP A 81 5.01 -16.52 6.64
N ASN A 82 4.03 -16.09 7.44
CA ASN A 82 2.60 -16.25 7.20
C ASN A 82 1.93 -15.09 6.44
N LEU A 83 2.69 -14.07 6.00
CA LEU A 83 2.15 -12.94 5.21
C LEU A 83 2.93 -12.74 3.88
N LEU A 84 3.36 -13.83 3.25
CA LEU A 84 3.82 -13.81 1.87
C LEU A 84 2.66 -13.53 0.91
N ILE A 85 2.26 -12.26 0.80
CA ILE A 85 1.44 -11.82 -0.32
C ILE A 85 2.41 -11.65 -1.49
N PRO A 86 2.35 -12.50 -2.53
CA PRO A 86 3.37 -12.55 -3.57
C PRO A 86 3.54 -11.22 -4.33
N LEU A 87 2.51 -10.36 -4.28
CA LEU A 87 2.46 -9.08 -4.98
C LEU A 87 3.12 -7.92 -4.21
N PHE A 88 3.02 -7.88 -2.88
CA PHE A 88 3.52 -6.75 -2.07
C PHE A 88 5.04 -6.77 -1.95
N GLY A 89 5.64 -7.94 -1.76
CA GLY A 89 7.09 -8.06 -1.62
C GLY A 89 7.86 -7.66 -2.88
N THR A 90 7.26 -7.76 -4.05
CA THR A 90 7.92 -7.43 -5.34
C THR A 90 7.77 -5.95 -5.69
N LEU A 91 6.64 -5.31 -5.34
CA LEU A 91 6.40 -3.89 -5.59
C LEU A 91 7.11 -2.96 -4.61
N LEU A 92 7.24 -3.36 -3.34
CA LEU A 92 7.88 -2.54 -2.31
C LEU A 92 9.42 -2.59 -2.37
N ARG A 93 10.00 -3.68 -2.90
CA ARG A 93 11.46 -3.81 -3.05
C ARG A 93 12.07 -2.84 -4.06
N GLY A 94 11.33 -2.42 -5.08
CA GLY A 94 11.83 -1.51 -6.12
C GLY A 94 11.91 -0.03 -5.71
N TRP A 95 11.46 0.33 -4.51
CA TRP A 95 11.43 1.72 -4.03
C TRP A 95 12.57 2.06 -3.07
N GLU A 96 13.29 1.04 -2.60
CA GLU A 96 14.44 1.19 -1.72
C GLU A 96 15.66 1.77 -2.46
N ASP A 97 15.71 1.57 -3.79
CA ASP A 97 16.82 2.00 -4.66
C ASP A 97 16.73 3.46 -5.15
N SER A 98 15.74 4.24 -4.65
CA SER A 98 15.52 5.65 -5.02
C SER A 98 15.81 6.66 -3.89
N LEU A 99 16.54 6.23 -2.86
CA LEU A 99 17.14 7.09 -1.83
C LEU A 99 18.66 7.20 -2.01
#